data_AF-W1WHB1-F1
#
_entry.id   AF-W1WHB1-F1
#
_cell.length_a   1.000
_cell.length_b   1.000
_cell.length_c   1.000
_cell.angle_alpha   90.00
_cell.angle_beta   90.00
_cell.angle_gamma   90.00
#
_symmetry.space_group_name_H-M   'P 1'
#
loop_
_entity.id
_entity.type
_entity.pdbx_description
1 polymer ?
#
loop_
_entity_poly.entity_id
_entity_poly.type
_entity_poly.pdbx_seq_one_letter_code
_entity_poly.pdbx_strand_id
1 'polypeptide(L)'
;VKDTLPTDPAARDRMILDLYGSPDARQINGIGGADPLTSKVAIVNPSDRDDADIDYTFGYVGIADAVVDYEGNCGNISAGAGVFAIMEGFVKAVEPETVVRIFNTNTNKVIEAHVPVRDGKPVIDGDFAIDGVPGTGARITLY
;
A
#
# COMPACT_ATOMS: atom_id res chain seq x y z
N VAL A 1 0.80 -3.53 9.25
CA VAL A 1 2.20 -3.93 9.50
C VAL A 1 2.21 -5.44 9.78
N LYS A 2 3.19 -6.21 9.33
CA LYS A 2 3.23 -7.69 9.46
C LYS A 2 3.18 -8.13 10.92
N ASP A 3 3.79 -7.38 11.83
CA ASP A 3 3.78 -7.70 13.26
C ASP A 3 2.40 -7.53 13.92
N THR A 4 1.46 -6.87 13.24
CA THR A 4 0.06 -6.77 13.67
C THR A 4 -0.83 -7.85 13.04
N LEU A 5 -0.27 -8.72 12.20
CA LEU A 5 -0.99 -9.78 11.49
C LEU A 5 -0.57 -11.17 12.01
N PRO A 6 -1.47 -12.17 11.95
CA PRO A 6 -1.08 -13.55 12.20
C PRO A 6 0.07 -14.00 11.30
N THR A 7 0.99 -14.79 11.86
CA THR A 7 2.10 -15.39 11.10
C THR A 7 1.64 -16.57 10.24
N ASP A 8 0.58 -17.28 10.65
CA ASP A 8 -0.10 -18.29 9.84
C ASP A 8 -0.80 -17.63 8.64
N PRO A 9 -0.43 -17.97 7.39
CA PRO A 9 -1.04 -17.37 6.20
C PRO A 9 -2.55 -17.53 6.16
N ALA A 10 -3.08 -18.68 6.56
CA ALA A 10 -4.52 -18.92 6.53
C ALA A 10 -5.26 -18.04 7.56
N ALA A 11 -4.70 -17.86 8.76
CA ALA A 11 -5.25 -16.94 9.76
C ALA A 11 -5.13 -15.48 9.33
N ARG A 12 -4.03 -15.10 8.68
CA ARG A 12 -3.85 -13.77 8.11
C ARG A 12 -4.91 -13.47 7.05
N ASP A 13 -5.13 -14.39 6.13
CA ASP A 13 -6.12 -14.20 5.06
C ASP A 13 -7.53 -14.10 5.63
N ARG A 14 -7.88 -14.92 6.63
CA ARG A 14 -9.16 -14.78 7.36
C ARG A 14 -9.32 -13.40 8.00
N MET A 15 -8.30 -12.91 8.68
CA MET A 15 -8.33 -11.57 9.28
C MET A 15 -8.50 -10.46 8.24
N ILE A 16 -7.83 -10.57 7.08
CA ILE A 16 -7.96 -9.61 5.98
C ILE A 16 -9.38 -9.65 5.40
N LEU A 17 -9.92 -10.84 5.16
CA LEU A 17 -11.30 -11.02 4.67
C LEU A 17 -12.31 -10.40 5.63
N ASP A 18 -12.18 -10.66 6.93
CA ASP A 18 -13.05 -10.08 7.97
C ASP A 18 -12.97 -8.54 7.98
N LEU A 19 -11.76 -7.97 7.86
CA LEU A 19 -11.55 -6.52 7.80
C LEU A 19 -12.28 -5.88 6.60
N TYR A 20 -12.27 -6.55 5.46
CA TYR A 20 -12.95 -6.11 4.24
C TYR A 20 -14.43 -6.49 4.19
N GLY A 21 -14.94 -7.23 5.18
CA GLY A 21 -16.33 -7.68 5.18
C GLY A 21 -16.61 -8.69 4.07
N SER A 22 -15.63 -9.51 3.72
CA SER A 22 -15.69 -10.46 2.60
C SER A 22 -15.74 -11.92 3.10
N PRO A 23 -16.43 -12.84 2.39
CA PRO A 23 -17.18 -12.61 1.15
C PRO A 23 -18.54 -11.94 1.39
N ASP A 24 -18.83 -10.87 0.66
CA ASP A 24 -20.14 -10.21 0.56
C ASP A 24 -20.11 -9.29 -0.66
N ALA A 25 -21.10 -9.43 -1.56
CA ALA A 25 -21.25 -8.56 -2.72
C ALA A 25 -21.37 -7.06 -2.37
N ARG A 26 -21.66 -6.73 -1.10
CA ARG A 26 -21.77 -5.35 -0.61
C ARG A 26 -20.62 -4.94 0.31
N GLN A 27 -19.80 -5.88 0.80
CA GLN A 27 -18.79 -5.66 1.84
C GLN A 27 -19.32 -4.83 3.03
N ILE A 28 -20.61 -4.97 3.37
CA ILE A 28 -21.31 -4.00 4.24
C ILE A 28 -20.86 -4.06 5.71
N ASN A 29 -20.18 -5.14 6.08
CA ASN A 29 -19.65 -5.37 7.42
C ASN A 29 -18.11 -5.25 7.46
N GLY A 30 -17.52 -4.42 6.60
CA GLY A 30 -16.09 -4.15 6.58
C GLY A 30 -15.74 -2.84 5.88
N ILE A 31 -14.45 -2.63 5.63
CA ILE A 31 -13.93 -1.39 5.01
C ILE A 31 -13.95 -1.41 3.48
N GLY A 32 -14.26 -2.55 2.87
CA GLY A 32 -14.28 -2.70 1.42
C GLY A 32 -15.40 -1.90 0.77
N GLY A 33 -15.15 -1.36 -0.43
CA GLY A 33 -16.12 -0.52 -1.14
C GLY A 33 -16.99 -1.26 -2.16
N ALA A 34 -16.99 -2.60 -2.15
CA ALA A 34 -17.71 -3.46 -3.10
C ALA A 34 -17.34 -3.23 -4.58
N ASP A 35 -16.14 -2.71 -4.84
CA ASP A 35 -15.57 -2.54 -6.17
C ASP A 35 -14.09 -2.98 -6.17
N PRO A 36 -13.58 -3.64 -7.24
CA PRO A 36 -12.20 -4.10 -7.27
C PRO A 36 -11.13 -3.00 -7.07
N LEU A 37 -11.45 -1.74 -7.36
CA LEU A 37 -10.58 -0.59 -7.12
C LEU A 37 -10.49 -0.22 -5.62
N THR A 38 -11.48 -0.62 -4.83
CA THR A 38 -11.62 -0.30 -3.39
C THR A 38 -11.53 -1.52 -2.47
N SER A 39 -11.19 -2.69 -3.01
CA SER A 39 -10.98 -3.94 -2.26
C SER A 39 -9.53 -4.42 -2.39
N LYS A 40 -8.58 -3.65 -1.81
CA LYS A 40 -7.14 -3.80 -2.03
C LYS A 40 -6.34 -3.59 -0.74
N VAL A 41 -5.57 -4.59 -0.32
CA VAL A 41 -4.71 -4.52 0.86
C VAL A 41 -3.24 -4.35 0.48
N ALA A 42 -2.51 -3.58 1.29
CA ALA A 42 -1.05 -3.53 1.28
C ALA A 42 -0.52 -3.95 2.65
N ILE A 43 0.39 -4.91 2.69
CA ILE A 43 1.15 -5.27 3.89
C ILE A 43 2.54 -4.64 3.73
N VAL A 44 2.88 -3.74 4.64
CA VAL A 44 4.13 -2.96 4.61
C VAL A 44 4.93 -3.16 5.89
N ASN A 45 6.25 -3.34 5.75
CA ASN A 45 7.21 -3.51 6.85
C ASN A 45 8.56 -2.88 6.51
N PRO A 46 9.40 -2.54 7.50
CA PRO A 46 10.82 -2.36 7.27
C PRO A 46 11.42 -3.58 6.55
N SER A 47 12.31 -3.35 5.59
CA SER A 47 13.03 -4.42 4.90
C SER A 47 14.31 -4.77 5.65
N ASP A 48 14.67 -6.06 5.67
CA ASP A 48 15.99 -6.53 6.10
C ASP A 48 17.02 -6.52 4.94
N ARG A 49 16.62 -6.05 3.75
CA ARG A 49 17.46 -6.04 2.56
C ARG A 49 18.29 -4.76 2.46
N ASP A 50 19.50 -4.86 1.94
CA ASP A 50 20.35 -3.68 1.71
C ASP A 50 19.87 -2.79 0.54
N ASP A 51 19.16 -3.38 -0.42
CA ASP A 51 18.66 -2.72 -1.64
C ASP A 51 17.23 -2.16 -1.51
N ALA A 52 16.59 -2.30 -0.34
CA ALA A 52 15.24 -1.81 -0.10
C ALA A 52 15.08 -1.23 1.31
N ASP A 53 14.19 -0.25 1.45
CA ASP A 53 13.87 0.35 2.75
C ASP A 53 12.65 -0.33 3.38
N ILE A 54 11.68 -0.76 2.55
CA ILE A 54 10.48 -1.47 2.98
C ILE A 54 10.18 -2.70 2.12
N ASP A 55 9.57 -3.71 2.75
CA ASP A 55 8.90 -4.81 2.08
C ASP A 55 7.43 -4.47 1.87
N TYR A 56 6.94 -4.74 0.66
CA TYR A 56 5.56 -4.48 0.23
C TYR A 56 4.94 -5.75 -0.34
N THR A 57 3.80 -6.17 0.22
CA THR A 57 2.94 -7.23 -0.34
C THR A 57 1.59 -6.63 -0.71
N PHE A 58 1.25 -6.68 -1.99
CA PHE A 58 -0.10 -6.38 -2.49
C PHE A 58 -1.01 -7.60 -2.33
N GLY A 59 -2.28 -7.36 -1.97
CA GLY A 59 -3.34 -8.35 -2.06
C GLY A 59 -4.63 -7.74 -2.63
N TYR A 60 -5.22 -8.38 -3.63
CA TYR A 60 -6.62 -8.15 -3.99
C TYR A 60 -7.52 -8.96 -3.07
N VAL A 61 -8.51 -8.32 -2.44
CA VAL A 61 -9.44 -9.01 -1.55
C VAL A 61 -10.71 -9.31 -2.32
N GLY A 62 -11.01 -10.60 -2.51
CA GLY A 62 -12.18 -11.07 -3.24
C GLY A 62 -13.47 -10.56 -2.61
N ILE A 63 -14.37 -10.02 -3.44
CA ILE A 63 -15.64 -9.44 -2.97
C ILE A 63 -16.66 -10.55 -2.75
N ALA A 64 -16.90 -11.37 -3.78
CA ALA A 64 -17.87 -12.47 -3.73
C ALA A 64 -17.26 -13.79 -3.21
N ASP A 65 -15.94 -13.93 -3.31
CA ASP A 65 -15.21 -15.14 -2.97
C ASP A 65 -14.29 -14.90 -1.77
N ALA A 66 -14.16 -15.89 -0.89
CA ALA A 66 -13.31 -15.83 0.30
C ALA A 66 -11.83 -16.05 -0.06
N VAL A 67 -11.25 -15.13 -0.83
CA VAL A 67 -9.86 -15.21 -1.31
C VAL A 67 -9.13 -13.88 -1.11
N VAL A 68 -7.86 -13.97 -0.72
CA VAL A 68 -6.90 -12.86 -0.83
C VAL A 68 -5.89 -13.26 -1.89
N ASP A 69 -5.94 -12.59 -3.02
CA ASP A 69 -5.10 -12.87 -4.18
C ASP A 69 -3.83 -12.02 -4.12
N TYR A 70 -2.68 -12.70 -4.01
CA TYR A 70 -1.36 -12.11 -3.94
C TYR A 70 -0.63 -12.14 -5.29
N GLU A 71 -1.32 -12.46 -6.39
CA GLU A 71 -0.72 -12.46 -7.73
C GLU A 71 -0.52 -11.03 -8.24
N GLY A 72 0.76 -10.64 -8.34
CA GLY A 72 1.17 -9.41 -9.03
C GLY A 72 1.30 -8.17 -8.13
N ASN A 73 1.42 -7.02 -8.80
CA ASN A 73 1.63 -5.72 -8.18
C ASN A 73 0.46 -4.79 -8.51
N CYS A 74 0.21 -3.79 -7.67
CA CYS A 74 -0.68 -2.69 -7.99
C CYS A 74 0.08 -1.36 -7.88
N GLY A 75 0.44 -0.78 -9.03
CA GLY A 75 1.20 0.49 -9.10
C GLY A 75 0.55 1.65 -8.36
N ASN A 76 -0.79 1.71 -8.35
CA ASN A 76 -1.53 2.73 -7.59
C ASN A 76 -1.31 2.60 -6.08
N ILE A 77 -1.28 1.36 -5.57
CA ILE A 77 -1.10 1.11 -4.14
C ILE A 77 0.36 1.28 -3.72
N SER A 78 1.33 0.97 -4.59
CA SER A 78 2.75 1.19 -4.28
C SER A 78 3.11 2.68 -4.09
N ALA A 79 2.40 3.60 -4.76
CA ALA A 79 2.57 5.04 -4.51
C ALA A 79 2.23 5.40 -3.05
N GLY A 80 1.17 4.81 -2.49
CA GLY A 80 0.79 4.98 -1.10
C GLY A 80 1.75 4.30 -0.11
N ALA A 81 2.42 3.22 -0.51
CA ALA A 81 3.35 2.50 0.36
C ALA A 81 4.58 3.35 0.76
N GLY A 82 5.11 4.15 -0.17
CA GLY A 82 6.21 5.09 0.13
C GLY A 82 5.79 6.17 1.13
N VAL A 83 4.59 6.75 0.97
CA VAL A 83 4.01 7.73 1.90
C VAL A 83 3.82 7.11 3.29
N PHE A 84 3.22 5.93 3.35
CA PHE A 84 2.99 5.19 4.59
C PHE A 84 4.29 4.91 5.34
N ALA A 85 5.35 4.49 4.63
CA ALA A 85 6.64 4.20 5.23
C ALA A 85 7.28 5.41 5.95
N ILE A 86 7.11 6.61 5.39
CA ILE A 86 7.56 7.85 6.01
C ILE A 86 6.68 8.19 7.23
N MET A 87 5.35 8.04 7.11
CA MET A 87 4.41 8.34 8.19
C MET A 87 4.60 7.44 9.41
N GLU A 88 4.86 6.15 9.21
CA GLU A 88 5.12 5.17 10.27
C GLU A 88 6.56 5.24 10.81
N GLY A 89 7.41 6.09 10.22
CA GLY A 89 8.81 6.23 10.64
C GLY A 89 9.70 5.05 10.26
N PHE A 90 9.28 4.19 9.33
CA PHE A 90 10.13 3.14 8.76
C PHE A 90 11.26 3.75 7.92
N VAL A 91 10.96 4.86 7.25
CA VAL A 91 11.94 5.66 6.51
C VAL A 91 12.00 7.05 7.10
N LYS A 92 13.21 7.51 7.42
CA LYS A 92 13.43 8.87 7.91
C LYS A 92 13.18 9.87 6.78
N ALA A 93 12.29 10.82 7.03
CA ALA A 93 12.00 11.91 6.11
C ALA A 93 13.25 12.76 5.79
N VAL A 94 13.48 13.01 4.51
CA VAL A 94 14.49 13.90 3.94
C VAL A 94 13.79 14.92 3.04
N GLU A 95 14.11 16.19 3.23
CA GLU A 95 13.57 17.29 2.42
C GLU A 95 14.49 17.63 1.23
N PRO A 96 13.94 18.15 0.12
CA PRO A 96 12.51 18.38 -0.16
C PRO A 96 11.78 17.12 -0.66
N GLU A 97 12.51 16.03 -0.88
CA GLU A 97 12.00 14.78 -1.43
C GLU A 97 12.71 13.61 -0.74
N THR A 98 11.93 12.61 -0.34
CA THR A 98 12.44 11.34 0.20
C THR A 98 12.25 10.27 -0.86
N VAL A 99 13.35 9.59 -1.21
CA VAL A 99 13.31 8.39 -2.05
C VAL A 99 13.11 7.19 -1.14
N VAL A 100 12.05 6.42 -1.37
CA VAL A 100 11.75 5.17 -0.67
C VAL A 100 11.92 4.01 -1.63
N ARG A 101 12.83 3.09 -1.32
CA ARG A 101 13.05 1.85 -2.08
C ARG A 101 12.10 0.78 -1.57
N ILE A 102 11.17 0.36 -2.41
CA ILE A 102 10.07 -0.55 -2.07
C ILE A 102 10.35 -1.90 -2.70
N PHE A 103 10.68 -2.91 -1.89
CA PHE A 103 10.76 -4.28 -2.37
C PHE A 103 9.37 -4.89 -2.46
N ASN A 104 8.88 -5.08 -3.69
CA ASN A 104 7.64 -5.77 -3.95
C ASN A 104 7.86 -7.29 -3.86
N THR A 105 7.32 -7.87 -2.78
CA THR A 105 7.40 -9.29 -2.45
C THR A 105 6.61 -10.19 -3.39
N ASN A 106 5.57 -9.68 -4.06
CA ASN A 106 4.79 -10.45 -5.03
C ASN A 106 5.58 -10.69 -6.33
N THR A 107 6.44 -9.75 -6.73
CA THR A 107 7.11 -9.73 -8.04
C THR A 107 8.65 -9.82 -7.95
N ASN A 108 9.21 -9.73 -6.75
CA ASN A 108 10.65 -9.67 -6.50
C ASN A 108 11.34 -8.52 -7.23
N LYS A 109 10.70 -7.34 -7.26
CA LYS A 109 11.22 -6.12 -7.88
C LYS A 109 11.32 -5.01 -6.85
N VAL A 110 12.32 -4.15 -7.02
CA VAL A 110 12.45 -2.91 -6.25
C VAL A 110 11.85 -1.78 -7.09
N ILE A 111 11.02 -0.96 -6.45
CA ILE A 111 10.39 0.25 -7.00
C ILE A 111 10.92 1.44 -6.21
N GLU A 112 11.28 2.53 -6.87
CA GLU A 112 11.64 3.77 -6.16
C GLU A 112 10.46 4.73 -6.14
N ALA A 113 9.99 5.09 -4.94
CA ALA A 113 8.97 6.10 -4.75
C ALA A 113 9.59 7.42 -4.32
N HIS A 114 9.45 8.44 -5.17
CA HIS A 114 9.89 9.80 -4.89
C HIS A 114 8.74 10.57 -4.25
N VAL A 115 8.82 10.74 -2.94
CA VAL A 115 7.76 11.36 -2.12
C VAL A 115 8.19 12.77 -1.72
N PRO A 116 7.47 13.83 -2.14
CA PRO A 116 7.73 15.18 -1.66
C PRO A 116 7.50 15.27 -0.15
N VAL A 117 8.41 15.94 0.57
CA VAL A 117 8.39 16.08 2.03
C VAL A 117 8.56 17.53 2.45
N ARG A 118 7.78 17.94 3.46
CA ARG A 118 7.87 19.24 4.13
C ARG A 118 7.56 19.10 5.62
N ASP A 119 8.31 19.80 6.46
CA ASP A 119 8.24 19.74 7.92
C ASP A 119 8.33 18.30 8.44
N GLY A 120 9.18 17.50 7.80
CA GLY A 120 9.39 16.09 8.12
C GLY A 120 8.21 15.16 7.79
N LYS A 121 7.22 15.61 7.00
CA LYS A 121 6.04 14.83 6.63
C LYS A 121 5.83 14.78 5.10
N PRO A 122 5.20 13.74 4.56
CA PRO A 122 4.78 13.75 3.15
C PRO A 122 3.87 14.94 2.85
N VAL A 123 4.11 15.60 1.72
CA VAL A 123 3.25 16.67 1.23
C VAL A 123 1.99 16.04 0.62
N ILE A 124 0.81 16.55 0.99
CA ILE A 124 -0.48 16.09 0.47
C ILE A 124 -0.96 16.99 -0.67
N ASP A 125 -0.95 18.30 -0.44
CA ASP A 125 -1.44 19.29 -1.39
C ASP A 125 -0.43 19.58 -2.50
N GLY A 126 -0.93 19.76 -3.72
CA GLY A 126 -0.14 20.13 -4.89
C GLY A 126 -1.04 20.46 -6.07
N ASP A 127 -0.43 20.72 -7.23
CA ASP A 127 -1.10 21.12 -8.46
C ASP A 127 -1.13 19.99 -9.52
N PHE A 128 -0.66 18.79 -9.17
CA PHE A 128 -0.63 17.65 -10.07
C PHE A 128 -1.99 16.94 -10.10
N ALA A 129 -2.50 16.67 -11.31
CA ALA A 129 -3.74 15.96 -11.55
C ALA A 129 -3.48 14.62 -12.25
N ILE A 130 -4.32 13.63 -11.97
CA ILE A 130 -4.38 12.35 -12.69
C ILE A 130 -5.82 12.02 -13.06
N ASP A 131 -6.01 11.36 -14.19
CA ASP A 131 -7.35 10.94 -14.63
C ASP A 131 -7.97 9.96 -13.62
N GLY A 132 -9.25 10.16 -13.31
CA GLY A 132 -10.01 9.33 -12.35
C GLY A 132 -9.97 9.79 -10.90
N VAL A 133 -9.16 10.81 -10.55
CA VAL A 133 -9.12 11.41 -9.21
C VAL A 133 -9.52 12.89 -9.29
N PRO A 134 -10.63 13.32 -8.66
CA PRO A 134 -11.02 14.73 -8.64
C PRO A 134 -10.03 15.62 -7.89
N GLY A 135 -9.73 16.80 -8.45
CA GLY A 135 -8.85 17.79 -7.83
C GLY A 135 -7.38 17.61 -8.20
N THR A 136 -6.50 18.07 -7.32
CA THR A 136 -5.03 18.00 -7.49
C THR A 136 -4.37 17.59 -6.17
N GLY A 137 -3.14 17.08 -6.26
CA GLY A 137 -2.33 16.71 -5.11
C GLY A 137 -0.82 16.80 -5.39
N ALA A 138 -0.01 16.44 -4.40
CA ALA A 138 1.43 16.35 -4.58
C ALA A 138 1.79 15.21 -5.56
N ARG A 139 2.73 15.47 -6.47
CA ARG A 139 3.19 14.47 -7.42
C ARG A 139 4.12 13.46 -6.74
N ILE A 140 3.77 12.18 -6.83
CA ILE A 140 4.66 11.07 -6.48
C ILE A 140 5.12 10.43 -7.78
N THR A 141 6.42 10.27 -7.97
CA THR A 141 6.98 9.57 -9.14
C THR A 141 7.47 8.18 -8.74
N LEU A 142 7.13 7.17 -9.55
CA LEU A 142 7.55 5.79 -9.37
C LEU A 142 8.50 5.39 -10.50
N TYR A 143 9.62 4.75 -10.16
CA TYR A 143 10.60 4.18 -11.09
C TYR A 143 10.73 2.67 -10.92
#